data_AF-A0A6G3R5Z6-F1
#
_entry.id   AF-A0A6G3R5Z6-F1
#
_cell.length_a   1.000
_cell.length_b   1.000
_cell.length_c   1.000
_cell.angle_alpha   90.00
_cell.angle_beta   90.00
_cell.angle_gamma   90.00
#
_symmetry.space_group_name_H-M   'P 1'
#
loop_
_entity.id
_entity.type
_entity.pdbx_description
1 polymer ?
#
loop_
_entity_poly.entity_id
_entity_poly.type
_entity_poly.pdbx_seq_one_letter_code
_entity_poly.pdbx_strand_id
1 'polypeptide(L)'
;ERGAVARAVWAEHLPATEHELAARDLGFFTYHAVPDRPAGGGGPPTDLAGLLDGGWLRAEPIVYEDFLPRSAAGIFRSNLDDTGPGDRTREGDGEDGAYDADRLSAAMGRDVLDPFALYERQRDRSLALLPHALRPTRAPRHQGAS
;
A
#
# COMPACT_ATOMS: atom_id res chain seq x y z
N GLU A 1 -8.26 18.87 -20.69
CA GLU A 1 -6.94 19.20 -20.10
C GLU A 1 -6.69 18.57 -18.73
N ARG A 2 -7.50 18.82 -17.68
CA ARG A 2 -7.20 18.32 -16.31
C ARG A 2 -7.09 16.80 -16.15
N GLY A 3 -7.97 16.02 -16.77
CA GLY A 3 -7.84 14.55 -16.77
C GLY A 3 -6.61 14.04 -17.53
N ALA A 4 -6.07 14.82 -18.47
CA ALA A 4 -4.80 14.49 -19.12
C ALA A 4 -3.60 14.81 -18.20
N VAL A 5 -3.66 15.92 -17.47
CA VAL A 5 -2.65 16.28 -16.45
C VAL A 5 -2.62 15.25 -15.32
N ALA A 6 -3.78 14.86 -14.77
CA ALA A 6 -3.84 13.83 -13.73
C ALA A 6 -3.23 12.50 -14.20
N ARG A 7 -3.60 12.04 -15.40
CA ARG A 7 -2.98 10.84 -15.99
C ARG A 7 -1.48 10.98 -16.20
N ALA A 8 -0.98 12.14 -16.61
CA ALA A 8 0.45 12.38 -16.77
C ALA A 8 1.19 12.31 -15.43
N VAL A 9 0.66 12.94 -14.38
CA VAL A 9 1.23 12.88 -13.01
C VAL A 9 1.25 11.44 -12.48
N TRP A 10 0.17 10.68 -12.66
CA TRP A 10 0.13 9.27 -12.26
C TRP A 10 1.15 8.43 -13.04
N ALA A 11 1.24 8.61 -14.36
CA ALA A 11 2.20 7.89 -15.18
C ALA A 11 3.66 8.25 -14.87
N GLU A 12 3.92 9.47 -14.39
CA GLU A 12 5.27 9.92 -14.01
C GLU A 12 5.72 9.35 -12.66
N HIS A 13 4.81 9.24 -11.68
CA HIS A 13 5.18 8.94 -10.30
C HIS A 13 4.81 7.53 -9.82
N LEU A 14 3.80 6.89 -10.42
CA LEU A 14 3.37 5.54 -10.05
C LEU A 14 4.05 4.52 -10.99
N PRO A 15 4.78 3.52 -10.45
CA PRO A 15 5.35 2.47 -11.28
C PRO A 15 4.28 1.73 -12.06
N ALA A 16 4.64 1.31 -13.28
CA ALA A 16 3.70 0.69 -14.22
C ALA A 16 3.53 -0.82 -13.99
N THR A 17 4.36 -1.42 -13.13
CA THR A 17 4.37 -2.86 -12.88
C THR A 17 4.23 -3.19 -11.41
N GLU A 18 3.55 -4.30 -11.12
CA GLU A 18 3.44 -4.86 -9.76
C GLU A 18 4.82 -5.15 -9.14
N HIS A 19 5.78 -5.56 -9.98
CA HIS A 19 7.16 -5.78 -9.56
C HIS A 19 7.79 -4.51 -8.98
N GLU A 20 7.71 -3.40 -9.70
CA GLU A 20 8.28 -2.14 -9.24
C GLU A 20 7.52 -1.58 -8.02
N LEU A 21 6.19 -1.77 -7.97
CA LEU A 21 5.39 -1.41 -6.79
C LEU A 21 5.85 -2.19 -5.55
N ALA A 22 6.09 -3.50 -5.69
CA ALA A 22 6.59 -4.34 -4.61
C ALA A 22 8.03 -3.99 -4.20
N ALA A 23 8.91 -3.73 -5.15
CA ALA A 23 10.30 -3.38 -4.89
C ALA A 23 10.46 -2.01 -4.19
N ARG A 24 9.53 -1.08 -4.44
CA ARG A 24 9.51 0.27 -3.84
C ARG A 24 8.61 0.40 -2.61
N ASP A 25 8.02 -0.70 -2.12
CA ASP A 25 7.10 -0.73 -0.98
C ASP A 25 5.88 0.21 -1.13
N LEU A 26 5.33 0.30 -2.35
CA LEU A 26 4.18 1.17 -2.68
C LEU A 26 2.82 0.44 -2.61
N GLY A 27 2.82 -0.80 -2.15
CA GLY A 27 1.63 -1.62 -1.98
C GLY A 27 1.90 -2.85 -1.10
N PHE A 28 0.86 -3.58 -0.74
CA PHE A 28 0.98 -4.81 0.04
C PHE A 28 1.03 -6.03 -0.87
N PHE A 29 2.00 -6.91 -0.60
CA PHE A 29 2.25 -8.12 -1.38
C PHE A 29 2.49 -9.32 -0.45
N THR A 30 2.13 -10.51 -0.91
CA THR A 30 2.65 -11.76 -0.36
C THR A 30 3.87 -12.23 -1.14
N TYR A 31 4.88 -12.71 -0.43
CA TYR A 31 6.15 -13.14 -1.03
C TYR A 31 6.32 -14.65 -0.96
N HIS A 32 6.78 -15.22 -2.07
CA HIS A 32 7.02 -16.64 -2.22
C HIS A 32 8.43 -16.88 -2.73
N ALA A 33 9.16 -17.81 -2.10
CA ALA A 33 10.44 -18.26 -2.63
C ALA A 33 10.22 -18.98 -3.97
N VAL A 34 11.13 -18.76 -4.92
CA VAL A 34 11.13 -19.44 -6.22
C VAL A 34 12.10 -20.62 -6.15
N PRO A 35 11.63 -21.86 -5.92
CA PRO A 35 12.50 -23.01 -5.66
C PRO A 35 13.34 -23.41 -6.87
N ASP A 36 12.77 -23.26 -8.07
CA ASP A 36 13.37 -23.72 -9.33
C ASP A 36 14.09 -22.60 -10.09
N ARG A 37 14.53 -21.56 -9.37
CA ARG A 37 15.31 -20.47 -9.97
C ARG A 37 16.56 -21.07 -10.63
N PRO A 38 16.84 -20.79 -11.92
CA PRO A 38 18.09 -21.19 -12.54
C PRO A 38 19.28 -20.71 -11.71
N ALA A 39 20.29 -21.56 -11.55
CA ALA A 39 21.52 -21.21 -10.85
C ALA A 39 22.29 -20.13 -11.64
N GLY A 40 21.97 -18.87 -11.39
CA GLY A 40 22.70 -17.68 -11.84
C GLY A 40 23.58 -17.14 -10.71
N GLY A 41 24.75 -16.62 -11.06
CA GLY A 41 25.86 -16.34 -10.15
C GLY A 41 25.55 -15.50 -8.90
N GLY A 42 26.30 -15.77 -7.83
CA GLY A 42 26.19 -15.10 -6.53
C GLY A 42 25.15 -15.73 -5.59
N GLY A 43 25.33 -15.54 -4.28
CA GLY A 43 24.30 -15.85 -3.29
C GLY A 43 23.11 -14.87 -3.34
N PRO A 44 22.05 -15.10 -2.55
CA PRO A 44 20.92 -14.20 -2.50
C PRO A 44 21.30 -12.81 -1.99
N PRO A 45 20.84 -11.72 -2.64
CA PRO A 45 20.88 -10.37 -2.08
C PRO A 45 20.18 -10.29 -0.72
N THR A 46 20.50 -9.27 0.05
CA THR A 46 19.95 -9.06 1.39
C THR A 46 18.75 -8.13 1.42
N ASP A 47 18.52 -7.34 0.36
CA ASP A 47 17.39 -6.44 0.23
C ASP A 47 16.25 -7.04 -0.61
N LEU A 48 15.03 -6.56 -0.38
CA LEU A 48 13.83 -7.09 -1.04
C LEU A 48 13.86 -6.85 -2.56
N ALA A 49 14.31 -5.69 -3.02
CA ALA A 49 14.35 -5.35 -4.44
C ALA A 49 15.29 -6.29 -5.19
N GLY A 50 16.52 -6.50 -4.70
CA GLY A 50 17.48 -7.43 -5.29
C GLY A 50 17.00 -8.89 -5.28
N LEU A 51 16.27 -9.31 -4.24
CA LEU A 51 15.65 -10.63 -4.19
C LEU A 51 14.55 -10.81 -5.26
N LEU A 52 13.76 -9.78 -5.52
CA LEU A 52 12.76 -9.79 -6.59
C LEU A 52 13.41 -9.71 -7.99
N ASP A 53 14.34 -8.78 -8.20
CA ASP A 53 15.05 -8.60 -9.48
C ASP A 53 15.84 -9.85 -9.88
N GLY A 54 16.44 -10.53 -8.90
CA GLY A 54 17.11 -11.80 -9.10
C GLY A 54 16.17 -12.98 -9.29
N GLY A 55 14.86 -12.82 -9.15
CA GLY A 55 13.90 -13.93 -9.21
C GLY A 55 14.09 -14.95 -8.08
N TRP A 56 14.68 -14.56 -6.95
CA TRP A 56 14.71 -15.39 -5.74
C TRP A 56 13.33 -15.46 -5.09
N LEU A 57 12.59 -14.36 -5.19
CA LEU A 57 11.24 -14.21 -4.68
C LEU A 57 10.29 -13.83 -5.82
N ARG A 58 9.03 -14.24 -5.68
CA ARG A 58 7.89 -13.73 -6.44
C ARG A 58 6.97 -12.98 -5.48
N ALA A 59 6.55 -11.79 -5.88
CA ALA A 59 5.53 -11.01 -5.20
C ALA A 59 4.15 -11.28 -5.84
N GLU A 60 3.12 -11.46 -5.02
CA GLU A 60 1.72 -11.48 -5.43
C GLU A 60 1.00 -10.31 -4.75
N PRO A 61 0.29 -9.44 -5.48
CA PRO A 61 -0.41 -8.30 -4.90
C PRO A 61 -1.53 -8.78 -3.97
N ILE A 62 -1.65 -8.13 -2.82
CA ILE A 62 -2.79 -8.32 -1.92
C ILE A 62 -3.94 -7.46 -2.43
N VAL A 63 -5.11 -8.07 -2.63
CA VAL A 63 -6.31 -7.38 -3.10
C VAL A 63 -6.75 -6.36 -2.05
N TYR A 64 -7.07 -5.15 -2.52
CA TYR A 64 -7.67 -4.10 -1.70
C TYR A 64 -9.17 -4.39 -1.54
N GLU A 65 -9.60 -4.59 -0.30
CA GLU A 65 -10.94 -5.05 0.11
C GLU A 65 -11.72 -3.94 0.84
N ASP A 66 -11.18 -2.72 0.86
CA ASP A 66 -11.77 -1.56 1.51
C ASP A 66 -12.26 -0.52 0.49
N PHE A 67 -12.73 0.61 0.99
CA PHE A 67 -13.22 1.72 0.18
C PHE A 67 -12.20 2.84 0.13
N LEU A 68 -12.12 3.51 -1.03
CA LEU A 68 -11.29 4.70 -1.15
C LEU A 68 -11.72 5.73 -0.07
N PRO A 69 -10.77 6.44 0.56
CA PRO A 69 -11.07 7.38 1.65
C PRO A 69 -12.06 8.51 1.33
N ARG A 70 -12.43 8.71 0.05
CA ARG A 70 -13.65 9.43 -0.34
C ARG A 70 -14.38 8.64 -1.43
N SER A 71 -15.46 7.97 -1.06
CA SER A 71 -16.38 7.31 -1.99
C SER A 71 -17.76 7.97 -1.85
N ALA A 72 -18.28 8.61 -2.90
CA ALA A 72 -18.98 7.98 -4.03
C ALA A 72 -20.48 7.62 -3.80
N ALA A 73 -21.18 8.42 -3.00
CA ALA A 73 -22.61 8.69 -3.23
C ALA A 73 -22.72 10.18 -3.57
N GLY A 74 -23.51 10.59 -4.57
CA GLY A 74 -23.59 11.97 -5.11
C GLY A 74 -24.01 13.10 -4.14
N ILE A 75 -23.84 12.90 -2.84
CA ILE A 75 -23.87 13.85 -1.73
C ILE A 75 -22.42 14.25 -1.32
N PHE A 76 -21.43 13.39 -1.58
CA PHE A 76 -20.02 13.59 -1.28
C PHE A 76 -19.23 13.75 -2.58
N ARG A 77 -18.59 14.92 -2.75
CA ARG A 77 -17.72 15.25 -3.89
C ARG A 77 -16.77 14.08 -4.18
N SER A 78 -16.67 13.68 -5.45
CA SER A 78 -15.80 12.58 -5.83
C SER A 78 -14.35 12.92 -5.50
N ASN A 79 -13.56 11.90 -5.19
CA ASN A 79 -12.11 12.02 -4.97
C ASN A 79 -11.35 12.68 -6.13
N LEU A 80 -11.99 12.81 -7.30
CA LEU A 80 -11.41 13.31 -8.55
C LEU A 80 -12.00 14.67 -8.97
N ASP A 81 -13.06 15.15 -8.29
CA ASP A 81 -13.79 16.38 -8.64
C ASP A 81 -13.58 17.46 -7.57
N ASP A 82 -12.40 18.08 -7.56
CA ASP A 82 -12.20 19.31 -6.80
C ASP A 82 -12.81 20.49 -7.58
N THR A 83 -14.10 20.69 -7.39
CA THR A 83 -14.85 21.78 -8.03
C THR A 83 -14.85 23.01 -7.14
N GLY A 84 -13.94 23.96 -7.45
CA GLY A 84 -14.15 25.42 -7.39
C GLY A 84 -14.44 26.10 -6.02
N PRO A 85 -14.15 27.42 -5.89
CA PRO A 85 -13.93 28.07 -4.60
C PRO A 85 -15.24 28.43 -3.91
N GLY A 86 -15.75 27.52 -3.08
CA GLY A 86 -16.87 27.76 -2.18
C GLY A 86 -16.66 26.97 -0.90
N ASP A 87 -16.37 27.69 0.18
CA ASP A 87 -16.13 27.20 1.54
C ASP A 87 -14.78 26.49 1.78
N ARG A 88 -13.69 27.26 1.63
CA ARG A 88 -12.39 26.99 2.30
C ARG A 88 -12.41 27.49 3.76
N THR A 89 -13.54 27.38 4.45
CA THR A 89 -13.68 27.91 5.82
C THR A 89 -14.64 27.06 6.65
N ARG A 90 -14.21 25.84 6.97
CA ARG A 90 -14.54 25.11 8.20
C ARG A 90 -13.75 23.80 8.17
N GLU A 91 -12.71 23.76 9.01
CA GLU A 91 -12.24 22.61 9.82
C GLU A 91 -12.26 21.21 9.13
N GLY A 92 -11.16 20.48 8.93
CA GLY A 92 -9.82 20.59 9.51
C GLY A 92 -8.69 20.05 8.63
N ASP A 93 -7.50 20.61 8.86
CA ASP A 93 -6.21 20.08 8.45
C ASP A 93 -5.90 18.84 9.31
N GLY A 94 -5.79 17.66 8.70
CA GLY A 94 -5.43 16.41 9.40
C GLY A 94 -6.53 15.86 10.31
N GLU A 95 -6.56 14.55 10.54
CA GLU A 95 -7.43 13.86 11.51
C GLU A 95 -8.91 13.56 11.17
N ASP A 96 -9.50 14.03 10.07
CA ASP A 96 -10.93 13.74 9.78
C ASP A 96 -11.25 12.27 9.43
N GLY A 97 -10.24 11.44 9.11
CA GLY A 97 -10.41 9.99 8.97
C GLY A 97 -10.40 9.24 10.31
N ALA A 98 -9.79 9.82 11.34
CA ALA A 98 -9.77 9.28 12.70
C ALA A 98 -11.08 9.60 13.44
N TYR A 99 -11.77 10.66 13.02
CA TYR A 99 -13.04 11.11 13.57
C TYR A 99 -14.24 10.25 13.12
N ASP A 100 -14.21 8.94 13.38
CA ASP A 100 -15.35 8.15 13.89
C ASP A 100 -14.98 6.67 14.12
N ALA A 101 -13.72 6.21 14.00
CA ALA A 101 -13.44 4.78 14.22
C ALA A 101 -13.78 4.37 15.66
N ASP A 102 -13.40 5.17 16.65
CA ASP A 102 -13.69 4.92 18.08
C ASP A 102 -15.18 5.05 18.40
N ARG A 103 -15.86 6.04 17.81
CA ARG A 103 -17.28 6.28 18.06
C ARG A 103 -18.16 5.28 17.30
N LEU A 104 -17.79 4.87 16.09
CA LEU A 104 -18.38 3.73 15.38
C LEU A 104 -18.14 2.44 16.16
N SER A 105 -16.94 2.24 16.71
CA SER A 105 -16.63 1.09 17.57
C SER A 105 -17.54 1.06 18.80
N ALA A 106 -17.69 2.20 19.47
CA ALA A 106 -18.58 2.34 20.63
C ALA A 106 -20.06 2.09 20.26
N ALA A 107 -20.51 2.58 19.12
CA ALA A 107 -21.87 2.36 18.63
C ALA A 107 -22.13 0.90 18.23
N MET A 108 -21.14 0.21 17.64
CA MET A 108 -21.23 -1.20 17.29
C MET A 108 -20.98 -2.15 18.48
N GLY A 109 -20.38 -1.65 19.56
CA GLY A 109 -19.94 -2.47 20.71
C GLY A 109 -18.77 -3.39 20.38
N ARG A 110 -17.96 -3.07 19.36
CA ARG A 110 -16.77 -3.83 18.95
C ARG A 110 -15.79 -2.94 18.19
N ASP A 111 -14.52 -3.29 18.22
CA ASP A 111 -13.46 -2.50 17.56
C ASP A 111 -13.58 -2.53 16.04
N VAL A 112 -13.51 -1.35 15.43
CA VAL A 112 -13.21 -1.15 14.01
C VAL A 112 -11.71 -1.36 13.83
N LEU A 113 -11.33 -2.29 12.97
CA LEU A 113 -9.92 -2.61 12.74
C LEU A 113 -9.30 -1.64 11.73
N ASP A 114 -8.05 -1.26 11.94
CA ASP A 114 -7.23 -0.62 10.92
C ASP A 114 -6.95 -1.62 9.77
N PRO A 115 -7.45 -1.38 8.55
CA PRO A 115 -7.22 -2.27 7.43
C PRO A 115 -5.75 -2.36 7.02
N PHE A 116 -4.97 -1.28 7.16
CA PHE A 116 -3.56 -1.28 6.82
C PHE A 116 -2.78 -2.24 7.73
N ALA A 117 -3.10 -2.28 9.03
CA ALA A 117 -2.56 -3.27 9.94
C ALA A 117 -2.92 -4.71 9.54
N LEU A 118 -4.07 -4.98 8.91
CA LEU A 118 -4.41 -6.31 8.40
C LEU A 118 -3.49 -6.71 7.24
N TYR A 119 -3.33 -5.81 6.26
CA TYR A 119 -2.47 -6.04 5.09
C TYR A 119 -0.99 -6.15 5.48
N GLU A 120 -0.52 -5.34 6.42
CA GLU A 120 0.82 -5.45 6.99
C GLU A 120 1.07 -6.83 7.61
N ARG A 121 0.12 -7.34 8.40
CA ARG A 121 0.25 -8.66 9.02
C ARG A 121 0.29 -9.78 8.00
N GLN A 122 -0.48 -9.68 6.92
CA GLN A 122 -0.46 -10.66 5.84
C GLN A 122 0.89 -10.65 5.11
N ARG A 123 1.41 -9.46 4.78
CA ARG A 123 2.75 -9.28 4.20
C ARG A 123 3.83 -9.85 5.12
N ASP A 124 3.87 -9.42 6.37
CA ASP A 124 4.88 -9.81 7.35
C ASP A 124 4.85 -11.33 7.62
N ARG A 125 3.66 -11.95 7.65
CA ARG A 125 3.51 -13.41 7.72
C ARG A 125 4.14 -14.11 6.52
N SER A 126 3.93 -13.61 5.30
CA SER A 126 4.52 -14.22 4.10
C SER A 126 6.05 -14.15 4.13
N LEU A 127 6.63 -13.02 4.55
CA LEU A 127 8.08 -12.85 4.72
C LEU A 127 8.64 -13.79 5.79
N ALA A 128 7.91 -13.99 6.90
CA ALA A 128 8.34 -14.89 7.97
C ALA A 128 8.37 -16.37 7.52
N LEU A 129 7.56 -16.75 6.53
CA LEU A 129 7.54 -18.10 5.97
C LEU A 129 8.70 -18.36 4.99
N LEU A 130 9.41 -17.33 4.54
CA LEU A 130 10.56 -17.48 3.66
C LEU A 130 11.72 -18.22 4.36
N PRO A 131 12.51 -19.02 3.61
CA PRO A 131 13.77 -19.56 4.09
C PRO A 131 14.67 -18.46 4.66
N HIS A 132 15.42 -18.74 5.72
CA HIS A 132 16.18 -17.73 6.45
C HIS A 132 17.15 -16.95 5.54
N ALA A 133 17.74 -17.61 4.55
CA ALA A 133 18.66 -17.02 3.58
C ALA A 133 17.99 -16.05 2.59
N LEU A 134 16.65 -16.06 2.48
CA LEU A 134 15.87 -15.22 1.56
C LEU A 134 15.01 -14.19 2.29
N ARG A 135 15.19 -14.04 3.61
CA ARG A 135 14.48 -13.02 4.38
C ARG A 135 15.14 -11.67 4.13
N PRO A 136 14.44 -10.70 3.53
CA PRO A 136 15.03 -9.39 3.27
C PRO A 136 15.31 -8.67 4.59
N THR A 137 16.38 -7.89 4.60
CA THR A 137 16.64 -6.92 5.65
C THR A 137 15.59 -5.83 5.52
N ARG A 138 14.76 -5.67 6.56
CA ARG A 138 13.69 -4.67 6.55
C ARG A 138 14.35 -3.29 6.50
N ALA A 139 14.08 -2.52 5.45
CA ALA A 139 14.40 -1.09 5.45
C ALA A 139 13.66 -0.43 6.64
N PRO A 140 14.24 0.61 7.27
CA PRO A 140 13.51 1.38 8.27
C PRO A 140 12.20 1.84 7.64
N ARG A 141 11.07 1.50 8.27
CA ARG A 141 9.75 1.93 7.76
C ARG A 141 9.79 3.46 7.66
N HIS A 142 9.45 4.01 6.49
CA HIS A 142 9.02 5.39 6.45
C HIS A 142 7.76 5.44 7.33
N GLN A 143 7.91 6.01 8.54
CA GLN A 143 6.76 6.40 9.34
C GLN A 143 5.94 7.30 8.43
N GLY A 144 4.79 6.80 8.00
CA GLY A 144 3.82 7.61 7.26
C GLY A 144 3.61 8.90 8.04
N ALA A 145 3.67 10.02 7.32
CA ALA A 145 3.45 11.33 7.88
C ALA A 145 2.23 11.31 8.81
N SER A 146 2.48 11.68 10.06
CA SER A 146 1.44 12.05 11.02
C SER A 146 0.63 13.22 10.50
#